data_AF-A0A2I0JMZ5-F1
#
_entry.id   AF-A0A2I0JMZ5-F1
#
_cell.length_a   1.000
_cell.length_b   1.000
_cell.length_c   1.000
_cell.angle_alpha   90.00
_cell.angle_beta   90.00
_cell.angle_gamma   90.00
#
_symmetry.space_group_name_H-M   'P 1'
#
loop_
_entity.id
_entity.type
_entity.pdbx_description
1 polymer ?
#
loop_
_entity_poly.entity_id
_entity_poly.type
_entity_poly.pdbx_seq_one_letter_code
_entity_poly.pdbx_strand_id
1 'polypeptide(L)'
;MEEGHFENLPGKGKPLNLSVNPHADPAEDTLYRILSKNGCAPEWVELNKEIRSKISEWRSALKKAWTSRGIGNNSQWTESAEALKVQMRDINDKVFRYNLIVPFGRQMFGLKWEKEIDRLKEES
;
A
#
# COMPACT_ATOMS: atom_id res chain seq x y z
N MET A 1 -26.66 -23.00 43.00
CA MET A 1 -26.05 -21.75 42.49
C MET A 1 -24.62 -22.11 42.14
N GLU A 2 -24.26 -22.14 40.86
CA GLU A 2 -22.87 -22.36 40.45
C GLU A 2 -22.05 -21.13 40.84
N GLU A 3 -20.99 -21.31 41.63
CA GLU A 3 -20.07 -20.23 41.98
C GLU A 3 -19.33 -19.76 40.72
N GLY A 4 -19.62 -18.54 40.28
CA GLY A 4 -18.98 -17.95 39.11
C GLY A 4 -17.50 -17.65 39.36
N HIS A 5 -16.61 -18.58 38.99
CA HIS A 5 -15.15 -18.42 39.08
C HIS A 5 -14.58 -17.26 38.22
N PHE A 6 -15.42 -16.56 37.45
CA PHE A 6 -15.03 -15.40 36.63
C PHE A 6 -14.84 -14.11 37.44
N GLU A 7 -15.34 -14.04 38.69
CA GLU A 7 -15.27 -12.82 39.49
C GLU A 7 -13.85 -12.49 39.98
N ASN A 8 -12.97 -13.48 40.11
CA ASN A 8 -11.59 -13.35 40.63
C ASN A 8 -10.49 -13.52 39.56
N LEU A 9 -10.77 -13.20 38.29
CA LEU A 9 -9.75 -13.29 37.26
C LEU A 9 -8.69 -12.19 37.39
N PRO A 10 -7.39 -12.52 37.28
CA PRO A 10 -6.33 -11.53 37.26
C PRO A 10 -6.52 -10.58 36.07
N GLY A 11 -6.63 -9.27 36.35
CA GLY A 11 -6.81 -8.24 35.33
C GLY A 11 -8.25 -7.77 35.11
N LYS A 12 -9.23 -8.30 35.86
CA LYS A 12 -10.62 -7.81 35.80
C LYS A 12 -10.70 -6.30 36.05
N GLY A 13 -11.31 -5.56 35.12
CA GLY A 13 -11.48 -4.09 35.20
C GLY A 13 -10.24 -3.25 34.87
N LYS A 14 -9.07 -3.86 34.61
CA LYS A 14 -7.89 -3.10 34.14
C LYS A 14 -7.98 -2.87 32.63
N PRO A 15 -7.58 -1.69 32.13
CA PRO A 15 -7.47 -1.45 30.69
C PRO A 15 -6.57 -2.50 30.04
N LEU A 16 -7.04 -3.07 28.93
CA LEU A 16 -6.26 -4.02 28.14
C LEU A 16 -5.00 -3.32 27.61
N ASN A 17 -3.83 -3.90 27.86
CA ASN A 17 -2.59 -3.36 27.34
C ASN A 17 -2.43 -3.74 25.85
N LEU A 18 -2.76 -2.80 24.96
CA LEU A 18 -2.64 -2.95 23.51
C LEU A 18 -1.24 -2.62 22.97
N SER A 19 -0.25 -2.38 23.84
CA SER A 19 1.09 -1.93 23.43
C SER A 19 2.02 -3.02 22.90
N VAL A 20 1.64 -4.29 23.07
CA VAL A 20 2.43 -5.45 22.64
C VAL A 20 1.55 -6.30 21.73
N ASN A 21 2.06 -6.65 20.56
CA ASN A 21 1.40 -7.58 19.67
C ASN A 21 1.88 -9.02 19.97
N PRO A 22 1.06 -9.87 20.62
CA PRO A 22 1.45 -11.25 20.96
C PRO A 22 1.61 -12.15 19.72
N HIS A 23 1.23 -11.67 18.54
CA HIS A 23 1.33 -12.41 17.28
C HIS A 23 2.50 -11.95 16.40
N ALA A 24 3.25 -10.93 16.81
CA ALA A 24 4.45 -10.48 16.11
C ALA A 24 5.70 -11.11 16.72
N ASP A 25 6.78 -11.18 15.94
CA ASP A 25 8.10 -11.51 16.47
C ASP A 25 8.50 -10.46 17.54
N PRO A 26 9.03 -10.86 18.71
CA PRO A 26 9.36 -9.92 19.79
C PRO A 26 10.34 -8.80 19.42
N ALA A 27 11.28 -9.07 18.50
CA ALA A 27 12.22 -8.06 18.03
C ALA A 27 11.52 -7.07 17.08
N GLU A 28 10.67 -7.57 16.19
CA GLU A 28 9.87 -6.76 15.27
C GLU A 28 8.85 -5.86 16.02
N ASP A 29 8.13 -6.42 17.00
CA ASP A 29 7.22 -5.66 17.87
C ASP A 29 7.96 -4.55 18.64
N THR A 30 9.14 -4.88 19.17
CA THR A 30 9.98 -3.90 19.88
C THR A 30 10.44 -2.78 18.95
N LEU A 31 10.87 -3.10 17.73
CA LEU A 31 11.26 -2.11 16.73
C LEU A 31 10.09 -1.15 16.40
N TYR A 32 8.92 -1.69 16.08
CA TYR A 32 7.75 -0.86 15.75
C TYR A 32 7.31 0.03 16.91
N ARG A 33 7.40 -0.49 18.14
CA ARG A 33 7.10 0.28 19.35
C ARG A 33 8.09 1.42 19.58
N ILE A 34 9.39 1.20 19.32
CA ILE A 34 10.40 2.27 19.41
C ILE A 34 10.12 3.35 18.37
N LEU A 35 9.89 2.96 17.11
CA LEU A 35 9.58 3.90 16.04
C LEU A 35 8.34 4.73 16.35
N SER A 36 7.24 4.07 16.72
CA SER A 36 5.98 4.72 17.08
C SER A 36 6.13 5.69 18.26
N LYS A 37 6.87 5.31 19.30
CA LYS A 37 7.17 6.20 20.45
C LYS A 37 7.93 7.46 20.06
N ASN A 38 8.77 7.40 19.03
CA ASN A 38 9.52 8.55 18.52
C ASN A 38 8.74 9.34 17.44
N GLY A 39 7.49 8.98 17.16
CA GLY A 39 6.71 9.58 16.08
C GLY A 39 7.23 9.24 14.69
N CYS A 40 8.07 8.22 14.56
CA CYS A 40 8.62 7.74 13.30
C CYS A 40 7.79 6.57 12.76
N ALA A 41 7.61 6.53 11.45
CA ALA A 41 6.98 5.40 10.78
C ALA A 41 8.04 4.39 10.32
N PRO A 42 7.73 3.07 10.34
CA PRO A 42 8.53 2.07 9.65
C PRO A 42 8.72 2.40 8.17
N GLU A 43 9.86 2.00 7.60
CA GLU A 43 10.19 2.23 6.19
C GLU A 43 9.08 1.81 5.24
N TRP A 44 8.50 0.63 5.45
CA TRP A 44 7.43 0.11 4.60
C TRP A 44 6.15 0.95 4.65
N VAL A 45 5.89 1.68 5.74
CA VAL A 45 4.73 2.60 5.83
C VAL A 45 4.95 3.79 4.91
N GLU A 46 6.14 4.38 4.93
CA GLU A 46 6.48 5.50 4.06
C GLU A 46 6.52 5.08 2.58
N LEU A 47 7.12 3.91 2.30
CA LEU A 47 7.14 3.35 0.96
C LEU A 47 5.72 3.05 0.44
N ASN A 48 4.80 2.59 1.31
CA ASN A 48 3.40 2.39 0.94
C ASN A 48 2.73 3.71 0.50
N LYS A 49 2.94 4.79 1.26
CA LYS A 49 2.42 6.12 0.94
C LYS A 49 2.98 6.61 -0.40
N GLU A 50 4.29 6.47 -0.61
CA GLU A 50 4.96 6.86 -1.85
C GLU A 50 4.38 6.11 -3.06
N ILE A 51 4.28 4.78 -2.97
CA ILE A 51 3.71 3.94 -4.04
C ILE A 51 2.28 4.40 -4.37
N ARG A 52 1.44 4.62 -3.36
CA ARG A 52 0.05 5.04 -3.57
C ARG A 52 -0.06 6.42 -4.23
N SER A 53 0.78 7.38 -3.82
CA SER A 53 0.84 8.71 -4.46
C SER A 53 1.23 8.59 -5.94
N LYS A 54 2.31 7.86 -6.22
CA LYS A 54 2.81 7.65 -7.59
C LYS A 54 1.78 6.95 -8.48
N ILE A 55 1.06 5.95 -7.96
CA ILE A 55 -0.02 5.29 -8.72
C ILE A 55 -1.14 6.29 -9.05
N SER A 56 -1.51 7.16 -8.11
CA SER A 56 -2.56 8.17 -8.33
C SER A 56 -2.15 9.20 -9.39
N GLU A 57 -0.92 9.72 -9.29
CA GLU A 57 -0.33 10.64 -10.27
C GLU A 57 -0.23 10.00 -11.66
N TRP A 58 0.29 8.77 -11.72
CA TRP A 58 0.44 8.01 -12.95
C TRP A 58 -0.91 7.74 -13.63
N ARG A 59 -1.94 7.33 -12.86
CA ARG A 59 -3.31 7.12 -13.40
C ARG A 59 -3.92 8.41 -13.93
N SER A 60 -3.68 9.54 -13.25
CA SER A 60 -4.15 10.85 -13.70
C SER A 60 -3.47 11.27 -15.01
N ALA A 61 -2.16 11.03 -15.15
CA ALA A 61 -1.42 11.27 -16.38
C ALA A 61 -1.88 10.36 -17.53
N LEU A 62 -2.09 9.07 -17.24
CA LEU A 62 -2.61 8.10 -18.21
C LEU A 62 -4.00 8.52 -18.73
N LYS A 63 -4.91 8.95 -17.84
CA LYS A 63 -6.25 9.42 -18.23
C LYS A 63 -6.18 10.64 -19.15
N LYS A 64 -5.32 11.62 -18.84
CA LYS A 64 -5.10 12.82 -19.69
C LYS A 64 -4.55 12.44 -21.08
N ALA A 65 -3.57 11.55 -21.11
CA ALA A 65 -3.02 11.05 -22.38
C ALA A 65 -4.09 10.32 -23.18
N TRP A 66 -4.92 9.48 -22.52
CA TRP A 66 -6.00 8.74 -23.15
C TRP A 66 -7.05 9.65 -23.80
N THR A 67 -7.48 10.71 -23.11
CA THR A 67 -8.46 11.66 -23.67
C THR A 67 -7.91 12.44 -24.86
N SER A 68 -6.61 12.78 -24.85
CA SER A 68 -5.97 13.50 -25.97
C SER A 68 -5.86 12.66 -27.25
N ARG A 69 -5.88 11.32 -27.14
CA ARG A 69 -5.82 10.40 -28.28
C ARG A 69 -7.02 10.57 -29.22
N GLY A 70 -8.22 10.80 -28.68
CA GLY A 70 -9.44 10.96 -29.46
C GLY A 70 -9.45 12.20 -30.38
N ILE A 71 -8.57 13.16 -30.13
CA ILE A 71 -8.49 14.46 -30.85
C ILE A 71 -7.59 14.36 -32.10
N GLY A 72 -7.04 13.18 -32.41
CA GLY A 72 -6.27 12.93 -33.65
C GLY A 72 -4.75 12.90 -33.48
N ASN A 73 -4.22 13.06 -32.26
CA ASN A 73 -2.78 13.06 -31.97
C ASN A 73 -2.23 11.66 -31.66
N ASN A 74 -2.29 10.73 -32.62
CA ASN A 74 -1.77 9.37 -32.43
C ASN A 74 -0.26 9.31 -32.13
N SER A 75 0.54 10.22 -32.71
CA SER A 75 2.00 10.25 -32.46
C SER A 75 2.33 10.66 -31.01
N GLN A 76 1.65 11.68 -30.48
CA GLN A 76 1.81 12.14 -29.10
C GLN A 76 1.37 11.08 -28.09
N TRP A 77 0.33 10.31 -28.41
CA TRP A 77 -0.11 9.17 -27.62
C TRP A 77 0.97 8.09 -27.52
N THR A 78 1.61 7.70 -28.62
CA THR A 78 2.65 6.66 -28.63
C THR A 78 3.84 7.05 -27.75
N GLU A 79 4.32 8.30 -27.85
CA GLU A 79 5.42 8.80 -27.01
C GLU A 79 5.02 8.83 -25.53
N SER A 80 3.84 9.39 -25.22
CA SER A 80 3.33 9.46 -23.84
C SER A 80 3.12 8.07 -23.25
N ALA A 81 2.64 7.11 -24.05
CA ALA A 81 2.41 5.74 -23.62
C ALA A 81 3.73 5.03 -23.27
N GLU A 82 4.80 5.25 -24.03
CA GLU A 82 6.10 4.65 -23.71
C GLU A 82 6.69 5.25 -22.43
N ALA A 83 6.62 6.58 -22.27
CA ALA A 83 7.03 7.25 -21.03
C ALA A 83 6.23 6.74 -19.82
N LEU A 84 4.92 6.55 -19.97
CA LEU A 84 4.07 6.01 -18.91
C LEU A 84 4.37 4.55 -18.59
N LYS A 85 4.76 3.73 -19.57
CA LYS A 85 5.20 2.34 -19.31
C LYS A 85 6.50 2.29 -18.52
N VAL A 86 7.45 3.19 -18.79
CA VAL A 86 8.68 3.31 -17.99
C VAL A 86 8.34 3.68 -16.55
N GLN A 87 7.51 4.71 -16.34
CA GLN A 87 7.06 5.08 -15.00
C GLN A 87 6.32 3.94 -14.28
N MET A 88 5.51 3.17 -14.99
CA MET A 88 4.83 1.99 -14.44
C MET A 88 5.83 0.93 -13.96
N ARG A 89 6.94 0.71 -14.69
CA ARG A 89 8.02 -0.19 -14.25
C ARG A 89 8.65 0.30 -12.96
N ASP A 90 8.97 1.59 -12.86
CA ASP A 90 9.55 2.18 -11.65
C ASP A 90 8.64 2.08 -10.42
N ILE A 91 7.31 2.13 -10.63
CA ILE A 91 6.32 1.88 -9.58
C ILE A 91 6.33 0.41 -9.19
N ASN A 92 6.36 -0.49 -10.17
CA ASN A 92 6.37 -1.94 -9.92
C ASN A 92 7.65 -2.39 -9.20
N ASP A 93 8.79 -1.79 -9.46
CA ASP A 93 10.04 -2.06 -8.74
C ASP A 93 9.92 -1.64 -7.26
N LYS A 94 9.23 -0.54 -6.97
CA LYS A 94 8.92 -0.14 -5.58
C LYS A 94 7.95 -1.11 -4.93
N VAL A 95 6.92 -1.55 -5.64
CA VAL A 95 5.98 -2.58 -5.16
C VAL A 95 6.72 -3.88 -4.84
N PHE A 96 7.68 -4.28 -5.68
CA PHE A 96 8.51 -5.44 -5.43
C PHE A 96 9.34 -5.27 -4.15
N ARG A 97 10.05 -4.15 -3.99
CA ARG A 97 10.81 -3.84 -2.76
C ARG A 97 9.92 -3.84 -1.53
N TYR A 98 8.77 -3.18 -1.61
CA TYR A 98 7.77 -3.17 -0.54
C TYR A 98 7.34 -4.60 -0.16
N ASN A 99 7.06 -5.45 -1.13
CA ASN A 99 6.64 -6.83 -0.89
C ASN A 99 7.72 -7.71 -0.23
N LEU A 100 8.99 -7.33 -0.34
CA LEU A 100 10.11 -8.02 0.32
C LEU A 100 10.24 -7.64 1.80
N ILE A 101 9.81 -6.44 2.19
CA ILE A 101 10.01 -5.90 3.54
C ILE A 101 8.75 -5.93 4.41
N VAL A 102 7.58 -6.21 3.84
CA VAL A 102 6.34 -6.30 4.61
C VAL A 102 6.01 -7.72 5.08
N PRO A 103 5.30 -7.85 6.22
CA PRO A 103 4.72 -9.12 6.62
C PRO A 103 3.77 -9.70 5.57
N PHE A 104 3.66 -11.03 5.57
CA PHE A 104 2.69 -11.75 4.74
C PHE A 104 1.27 -11.21 4.95
N GLY A 105 0.51 -11.08 3.86
CA GLY A 105 -0.84 -10.50 3.87
C GLY A 105 -0.92 -8.97 3.73
N ARG A 106 0.21 -8.25 3.80
CA ARG A 106 0.27 -6.79 3.52
C ARG A 106 0.86 -6.45 2.15
N GLN A 107 1.20 -7.46 1.36
CA GLN A 107 1.77 -7.34 0.02
C GLN A 107 0.79 -6.69 -0.96
N MET A 108 1.33 -6.09 -2.01
CA MET A 108 0.60 -5.37 -3.05
C MET A 108 0.82 -6.00 -4.42
N PHE A 109 -0.20 -5.91 -5.27
CA PHE A 109 -0.06 -6.25 -6.69
C PHE A 109 0.51 -5.07 -7.47
N GLY A 110 1.43 -5.36 -8.38
CA GLY A 110 1.92 -4.37 -9.34
C GLY A 110 0.87 -4.00 -10.38
N LEU A 111 1.10 -2.87 -11.04
CA LEU A 111 0.31 -2.41 -12.17
C LEU A 111 0.57 -3.27 -13.41
N LYS A 112 -0.49 -3.50 -14.19
CA LYS A 112 -0.43 -4.13 -15.52
C LYS A 112 -1.03 -3.19 -16.53
N TRP A 113 -0.30 -2.93 -17.62
CA TRP A 113 -0.70 -1.96 -18.63
C TRP A 113 -2.08 -2.26 -19.21
N GLU A 114 -2.29 -3.52 -19.62
CA GLU A 114 -3.52 -3.97 -20.28
C GLU A 114 -4.73 -3.75 -19.35
N LYS A 115 -4.60 -4.11 -18.07
CA LYS A 115 -5.67 -3.93 -17.07
C LYS A 115 -6.02 -2.46 -16.85
N GLU A 116 -5.04 -1.57 -16.87
CA GLU A 116 -5.27 -0.14 -16.66
C GLU A 116 -5.91 0.50 -17.90
N ILE A 117 -5.56 0.04 -19.10
CA ILE A 117 -6.22 0.44 -20.35
C ILE A 117 -7.66 -0.08 -20.41
N ASP A 118 -7.90 -1.33 -20.03
CA ASP A 118 -9.26 -1.90 -20.02
C ASP A 118 -10.17 -1.17 -19.02
N ARG A 119 -9.65 -0.81 -17.83
CA ARG A 119 -10.38 0.05 -16.89
C ARG A 119 -10.80 1.39 -17.54
N LEU A 120 -9.92 2.02 -18.30
CA LEU A 120 -10.24 3.29 -18.97
C LEU A 120 -11.30 3.15 -20.06
N LYS A 121 -11.35 2.01 -20.75
CA LYS A 121 -12.41 1.73 -21.74
C LYS A 121 -13.76 1.51 -21.07
N GLU A 122 -13.80 0.88 -19.90
CA GLU A 122 -15.03 0.68 -19.12
C GLU A 122 -15.57 2.00 -18.52
N GLU A 123 -14.67 2.96 -18.24
CA GLU A 123 -15.01 4.29 -17.72
C GLU A 123 -15.43 5.31 -18.80
N SER A 124 -15.26 5.00 -20.10
CA SER A 124 -15.55 5.91 -21.23
C SER A 124 -16.90 5.64 -21.87
#